data_AF-A0A2X3UIX5-F1
#
_entry.id   AF-A0A2X3UIX5-F1
#
_cell.length_a   1.000
_cell.length_b   1.000
_cell.length_c   1.000
_cell.angle_alpha   90.00
_cell.angle_beta   90.00
_cell.angle_gamma   90.00
#
_symmetry.space_group_name_H-M   'P 1'
#
loop_
_entity.id
_entity.type
_entity.pdbx_description
1 polymer ?
#
loop_
_entity_poly.entity_id
_entity_poly.type
_entity_poly.pdbx_seq_one_letter_code
_entity_poly.pdbx_strand_id
1 'polypeptide(L)' 'MTKSKFQLVGSLLRPADLRKYKDEIEHRDDIQYPFYDALPGYQETETAYIKRIVADQKANGIDILTDGEFGRSMWH' A
#
# COMPACT_ATOMS: atom_id res chain seq x y z
N MET A 1 -17.89 19.62 -2.20
CA MET A 1 -17.12 20.06 -1.01
C MET A 1 -17.00 18.91 -0.05
N THR A 2 -15.79 18.62 0.44
CA THR A 2 -15.55 17.60 1.48
C THR A 2 -16.27 18.00 2.76
N LYS A 3 -16.94 17.05 3.42
CA LYS A 3 -17.63 17.30 4.70
C LYS A 3 -16.66 17.17 5.88
N SER A 4 -15.60 16.38 5.72
CA SER A 4 -14.64 16.09 6.78
C SER A 4 -13.69 17.25 7.08
N LYS A 5 -13.54 17.57 8.37
CA LYS A 5 -12.57 18.56 8.89
C LYS A 5 -11.15 18.01 9.01
N PHE A 6 -11.00 16.68 8.96
CA PHE A 6 -9.74 15.97 9.05
C PHE A 6 -9.63 15.00 7.87
N GLN A 7 -8.44 14.91 7.30
CA GLN A 7 -8.12 14.02 6.19
C GLN A 7 -6.91 13.17 6.56
N LEU A 8 -6.79 12.00 5.94
CA LEU A 8 -5.57 11.21 5.98
C LEU A 8 -4.57 11.81 5.01
N VAL A 9 -3.29 11.75 5.36
CA VAL A 9 -2.19 12.40 4.60
C VAL A 9 -1.54 11.49 3.57
N GLY A 10 -2.01 10.25 3.42
CA GLY A 10 -1.43 9.25 2.52
C GLY A 10 -1.12 7.97 3.27
N SER A 11 0.15 7.79 3.65
CA SER A 11 0.65 6.56 4.27
C SER A 11 -0.16 6.07 5.48
N LEU A 12 -0.37 4.74 5.49
CA LEU A 12 -0.91 4.00 6.62
C LEU A 12 0.10 2.94 7.09
N LEU A 13 -0.13 2.35 8.26
CA LEU A 13 0.74 1.30 8.78
C LEU A 13 0.77 0.10 7.83
N ARG A 14 1.96 -0.19 7.28
CA ARG A 14 2.15 -1.29 6.32
C ARG A 14 1.87 -2.66 6.97
N PRO A 15 0.97 -3.47 6.38
CA PRO A 15 0.70 -4.84 6.82
C PRO A 15 1.95 -5.73 6.87
N ALA A 16 1.94 -6.70 7.77
CA ALA A 16 3.06 -7.63 7.97
C ALA A 16 3.40 -8.42 6.71
N ASP A 17 2.40 -8.80 5.89
CA ASP A 17 2.64 -9.55 4.66
C ASP A 17 3.36 -8.70 3.59
N LEU A 18 3.02 -7.41 3.47
CA LEU A 18 3.76 -6.49 2.60
C LEU A 18 5.18 -6.18 3.13
N ARG A 19 5.40 -6.31 4.43
CA ARG A 19 6.74 -6.17 5.01
C ARG A 19 7.68 -7.29 4.57
N LYS A 20 7.18 -8.53 4.47
CA LYS A 20 7.98 -9.67 3.98
C LYS A 20 8.55 -9.41 2.60
N TYR A 21 7.74 -8.89 1.68
CA TYR A 21 8.19 -8.52 0.34
C TYR A 21 9.21 -7.39 0.37
N LYS A 22 9.02 -6.37 1.23
CA LYS A 22 10.01 -5.30 1.40
C LYS A 22 11.36 -5.86 1.87
N ASP A 23 11.35 -6.73 2.88
CA ASP A 23 12.57 -7.31 3.43
C ASP A 23 13.28 -8.17 2.35
N GLU A 24 12.53 -8.88 1.49
CA GLU A 24 13.11 -9.60 0.35
C GLU A 24 13.73 -8.65 -0.70
N ILE A 25 13.03 -7.57 -1.07
CA ILE A 25 13.53 -6.56 -2.02
C ILE A 25 14.85 -5.94 -1.54
N GLU A 26 14.96 -5.63 -0.24
CA GLU A 26 16.16 -4.99 0.32
C GLU A 26 17.44 -5.83 0.21
N HIS A 27 17.32 -7.14 -0.01
CA HIS A 27 18.44 -8.06 -0.14
C HIS A 27 18.68 -8.55 -1.57
N ARG A 28 17.92 -8.04 -2.56
CA ARG A 28 17.98 -8.48 -3.96
C ARG A 28 18.53 -7.37 -4.84
N ASP A 29 19.71 -7.60 -5.41
CA ASP A 29 20.36 -6.70 -6.38
C ASP A 29 20.05 -7.07 -7.84
N ASP A 30 19.39 -8.22 -8.07
CA ASP A 30 19.10 -8.81 -9.38
C ASP A 30 17.71 -8.45 -9.93
N ILE A 31 16.95 -7.62 -9.20
CA ILE A 31 15.58 -7.25 -9.55
C ILE A 31 15.46 -5.74 -9.77
N GLN A 32 14.51 -5.32 -10.62
CA GLN A 32 14.28 -3.91 -10.91
C GLN A 32 12.82 -3.53 -10.67
N TYR A 33 12.59 -2.29 -10.23
CA TYR A 33 11.25 -1.75 -10.09
C TYR A 33 10.58 -1.59 -11.48
N PRO A 34 9.29 -1.98 -11.65
CA PRO A 34 8.41 -2.60 -10.65
C PRO A 34 8.71 -4.10 -10.42
N PHE A 35 8.71 -4.54 -9.16
CA PHE A 35 9.17 -5.87 -8.74
C PHE A 35 8.18 -7.03 -8.97
N TYR A 36 7.07 -6.80 -9.69
CA TYR A 36 5.95 -7.75 -9.78
C TYR A 36 6.33 -9.07 -10.45
N ASP A 37 7.17 -9.03 -11.49
CA ASP A 37 7.62 -10.24 -12.18
C ASP A 37 8.63 -11.05 -11.34
N ALA A 38 9.34 -10.38 -10.43
CA ALA A 38 10.37 -10.98 -9.60
C ALA A 38 9.86 -11.55 -8.27
N LEU A 39 8.69 -11.09 -7.82
CA LEU A 39 8.09 -11.44 -6.52
C LEU A 39 6.66 -11.94 -6.71
N PRO A 40 6.46 -13.25 -6.97
CA PRO A 40 5.13 -13.82 -7.12
C PRO A 40 4.23 -13.52 -5.92
N GLY A 41 3.00 -13.10 -6.17
CA GLY A 41 2.02 -12.75 -5.13
C GLY A 41 2.16 -11.33 -4.57
N TYR A 42 3.21 -10.59 -4.91
CA TYR A 42 3.41 -9.23 -4.39
C TYR A 42 2.30 -8.29 -4.85
N GLN A 43 2.01 -8.26 -6.16
CA GLN A 43 0.99 -7.39 -6.74
C GLN A 43 -0.41 -7.74 -6.22
N GLU A 44 -0.72 -9.02 -6.08
CA GLU A 44 -2.00 -9.51 -5.57
C GLU A 44 -2.19 -9.12 -4.10
N THR A 45 -1.15 -9.28 -3.29
CA THR A 45 -1.16 -8.91 -1.87
C THR A 45 -1.35 -7.41 -1.70
N GLU A 46 -0.60 -6.60 -2.46
CA GLU A 46 -0.72 -5.15 -2.46
C GLU A 46 -2.15 -4.70 -2.85
N THR A 47 -2.65 -5.24 -3.96
CA THR A 47 -4.01 -4.96 -4.45
C THR A 47 -5.08 -5.34 -3.43
N ALA A 48 -4.92 -6.48 -2.74
CA ALA A 48 -5.85 -6.92 -1.73
C ALA A 48 -5.91 -5.97 -0.53
N TYR A 49 -4.76 -5.49 -0.04
CA TYR A 49 -4.73 -4.54 1.05
C TYR A 49 -5.23 -3.15 0.66
N ILE A 50 -4.91 -2.65 -0.54
CA ILE A 50 -5.45 -1.38 -1.05
C ILE A 50 -6.98 -1.45 -1.12
N LYS A 51 -7.54 -2.53 -1.66
CA LYS A 51 -9.00 -2.72 -1.69
C LYS A 51 -9.60 -2.71 -0.29
N ARG A 52 -8.96 -3.40 0.67
CA ARG A 52 -9.40 -3.45 2.06
C ARG A 52 -9.41 -2.07 2.71
N ILE A 53 -8.32 -1.33 2.65
CA ILE A 53 -8.26 -0.02 3.32
C ILE A 53 -9.18 1.01 2.66
N VAL A 54 -9.44 0.91 1.36
CA VAL A 54 -10.41 1.77 0.67
C VAL A 54 -11.82 1.45 1.16
N ALA A 55 -12.15 0.17 1.35
CA ALA A 55 -13.42 -0.24 1.93
C ALA A 55 -13.55 0.24 3.39
N ASP A 56 -12.50 0.09 4.20
CA ASP A 56 -12.47 0.53 5.60
C ASP A 56 -12.63 2.05 5.71
N GLN A 57 -11.93 2.83 4.88
CA GLN A 57 -12.08 4.29 4.87
C GLN A 57 -13.50 4.73 4.48
N LYS A 58 -14.10 4.08 3.47
CA LYS A 58 -15.51 4.34 3.11
C LYS A 58 -16.46 4.00 4.25
N ALA A 59 -16.27 2.86 4.91
CA ALA A 59 -17.08 2.42 6.04
C ALA A 59 -16.97 3.36 7.26
N ASN A 60 -15.81 4.00 7.44
CA ASN A 60 -15.56 4.98 8.49
C ASN A 60 -15.88 6.44 8.09
N GLY A 61 -16.52 6.65 6.93
CA GLY A 61 -16.96 7.99 6.51
C GLY A 61 -15.82 8.93 6.13
N ILE A 62 -14.70 8.41 5.65
CA ILE A 62 -13.59 9.21 5.13
C ILE A 62 -13.92 9.63 3.69
N ASP A 63 -14.05 10.93 3.47
CA ASP A 63 -14.43 11.51 2.17
C ASP A 63 -13.29 11.47 1.14
N ILE A 64 -12.05 11.72 1.58
CA ILE A 64 -10.85 11.72 0.73
C ILE A 64 -10.04 10.47 1.06
N LEU A 65 -10.05 9.54 0.11
CA LEU A 65 -9.46 8.22 0.27
C LEU A 65 -7.99 8.22 -0.13
N THR A 66 -7.22 7.36 0.52
CA THR A 66 -5.83 7.02 0.17
C THR A 66 -5.70 5.52 -0.07
N ASP A 67 -4.70 5.11 -0.84
CA ASP A 67 -4.25 3.72 -0.99
C ASP A 67 -3.29 3.28 0.14
N GLY A 68 -3.06 4.15 1.14
CA GLY A 68 -2.17 3.89 2.27
C GLY A 68 -0.70 3.85 1.87
N GLU A 69 -0.39 4.22 0.63
CA GLU A 69 0.94 4.13 0.00
C GLU A 69 1.54 2.72 0.02
N PHE A 70 0.68 1.71 -0.06
CA PHE A 70 1.11 0.32 -0.10
C PHE A 70 1.82 -0.06 -1.41
N GLY A 71 1.52 0.64 -2.51
CA GLY A 71 2.20 0.49 -3.81
C GLY A 71 3.57 1.15 -3.92
N ARG A 72 4.07 1.76 -2.85
CA ARG A 72 5.39 2.40 -2.84
C ARG A 72 6.35 1.60 -1.98
N SER A 73 7.32 0.93 -2.59
CA SER A 73 8.39 0.22 -1.86
C SER A 73 9.28 1.18 -1.09
N MET A 74 9.60 2.34 -1.67
CA MET A 74 10.30 3.46 -1.03
C MET A 74 9.60 4.80 -1.33
N TRP A 75 9.57 5.71 -0.36
CA TRP A 75 9.54 7.14 -0.68
C TRP A 75 10.95 7.46 -1.13
N HIS A 76 11.15 7.76 -2.42
CA HIS A 76 12.14 8.67 -3.03
C HIS A 76 12.03 8.51 -4.55
#